data_AF-A0A7W0P3H0-F1
#
_entry.id   AF-A0A7W0P3H0-F1
#
_cell.length_a   1.000
_cell.length_b   1.000
_cell.length_c   1.000
_cell.angle_alpha   90.00
_cell.angle_beta   90.00
_cell.angle_gamma   90.00
#
_symmetry.space_group_name_H-M   'P 1'
#
loop_
_entity.id
_entity.type
_entity.pdbx_description
1 polymer ?
#
loop_
_entity_poly.entity_id
_entity_poly.type
_entity_poly.pdbx_seq_one_letter_code
_entity_poly.pdbx_strand_id
1 'polypeptide(L)'
;MTAAVMGSVGPQRAGLGSAMTNTSREVGGVVGIALLGTVLFDRLGSVLVPKLAELGVTGPRAGAIAEAASHGFVSPRDLATLGLSPEQTEGFATAFREAYMSGFHLAVLIAGAVLLTAAMIANRFIPGRAHADEIHAAAAAKERVPAAAE
;
A
#
# COMPACT_ATOMS: atom_id res chain seq x y z
N MET A 1 11.06 7.94 -11.03
CA MET A 1 12.18 7.61 -10.12
C MET A 1 13.41 7.12 -10.88
N THR A 2 13.37 5.96 -11.55
CA THR A 2 14.56 5.39 -12.22
C THR A 2 15.23 6.35 -13.20
N ALA A 3 14.47 7.00 -14.09
CA ALA A 3 15.04 7.97 -15.03
C ALA A 3 15.73 9.16 -14.34
N ALA A 4 15.15 9.67 -13.25
CA ALA A 4 15.74 10.78 -12.50
C ALA A 4 17.03 10.37 -11.79
N VAL A 5 17.06 9.21 -11.13
CA VAL A 5 18.26 8.70 -10.45
C VAL A 5 19.36 8.38 -11.47
N MET A 6 19.01 7.66 -12.54
CA MET A 6 19.97 7.28 -13.59
C MET A 6 20.46 8.48 -14.39
N GLY A 7 19.65 9.52 -14.56
CA GLY A 7 20.07 10.78 -15.15
C GLY A 7 20.99 11.61 -14.23
N SER A 8 20.92 11.38 -12.91
CA SER A 8 21.77 12.05 -11.92
C SER A 8 23.11 11.36 -11.67
N VAL A 9 23.25 10.09 -12.07
CA VAL A 9 24.49 9.31 -11.91
C VAL A 9 25.09 9.00 -13.28
N GLY A 10 26.37 9.32 -13.49
CA GLY A 10 27.04 9.02 -14.75
C GLY A 10 27.08 7.50 -15.06
N PRO A 11 27.35 7.10 -16.33
CA PRO A 11 27.28 5.71 -16.77
C PRO A 11 28.10 4.73 -15.93
N GLN A 12 29.25 5.19 -15.40
CA GLN A 12 30.16 4.39 -14.58
C GLN A 12 29.57 4.04 -13.19
N ARG A 13 28.52 4.74 -12.76
CA ARG A 13 27.82 4.54 -11.47
C ARG A 13 26.37 4.11 -11.64
N ALA A 14 25.96 3.79 -12.86
CA ALA A 14 24.63 3.28 -13.20
C ALA A 14 24.19 2.08 -12.34
N GLY A 15 25.13 1.15 -12.07
CA GLY A 15 24.88 0.00 -11.20
C GLY A 15 24.51 0.39 -9.76
N LEU A 16 25.18 1.41 -9.21
CA LEU A 16 24.89 1.94 -7.87
C LEU A 16 23.54 2.65 -7.83
N GLY A 17 23.22 3.46 -8.84
CA GLY A 17 21.92 4.15 -8.93
C GLY A 17 20.74 3.18 -9.05
N SER A 18 20.91 2.10 -9.82
CA SER A 18 19.91 1.03 -9.93
C SER A 18 19.73 0.28 -8.60
N ALA A 19 20.83 -0.11 -7.94
CA ALA A 19 20.79 -0.78 -6.64
C ALA A 19 20.05 0.05 -5.59
N MET A 20 20.38 1.34 -5.45
CA MET A 20 19.69 2.24 -4.51
C MET A 20 18.19 2.38 -4.80
N THR A 21 17.81 2.47 -6.09
CA THR A 21 16.40 2.56 -6.50
C THR A 21 15.64 1.28 -6.12
N ASN A 22 16.24 0.12 -6.35
CA ASN A 22 15.60 -1.15 -6.02
C ASN A 22 15.48 -1.35 -4.51
N THR A 23 16.54 -1.10 -3.73
CA THR A 23 16.47 -1.15 -2.27
C THR A 23 15.41 -0.20 -1.72
N SER A 24 15.32 1.02 -2.26
CA SER A 24 14.29 1.98 -1.84
C SER A 24 12.88 1.44 -2.11
N ARG A 25 12.66 0.77 -3.24
CA ARG A 25 11.37 0.17 -3.59
C ARG A 25 11.03 -1.02 -2.70
N GLU A 26 12.00 -1.89 -2.41
CA GLU A 26 11.81 -3.04 -1.53
C GLU A 26 11.50 -2.59 -0.10
N VAL A 27 12.32 -1.68 0.45
CA VAL A 27 12.10 -1.11 1.79
C VAL A 27 10.76 -0.40 1.86
N GLY A 28 10.46 0.46 0.87
CA GLY A 28 9.17 1.16 0.80
C GLY A 28 7.98 0.20 0.67
N GLY A 29 8.14 -0.90 -0.08
CA GLY A 29 7.13 -1.94 -0.23
C GLY A 29 6.81 -2.64 1.08
N VAL A 30 7.84 -3.12 1.80
CA VAL A 30 7.66 -3.81 3.08
C VAL A 30 7.09 -2.87 4.15
N VAL A 31 7.62 -1.65 4.26
CA VAL A 31 7.14 -0.64 5.22
C VAL A 31 5.69 -0.25 4.90
N GLY A 32 5.35 -0.05 3.63
CA GLY A 32 3.99 0.26 3.20
C GLY A 32 3.00 -0.84 3.54
N ILE A 33 3.34 -2.10 3.26
CA ILE A 33 2.50 -3.26 3.60
C ILE A 33 2.28 -3.34 5.11
N ALA A 34 3.35 -3.19 5.91
CA ALA A 34 3.27 -3.25 7.36
C ALA A 34 2.36 -2.15 7.94
N LEU A 35 2.62 -0.88 7.58
CA LEU A 35 1.88 0.26 8.13
C LEU A 35 0.40 0.24 7.73
N LEU A 36 0.10 0.00 6.46
CA LEU A 36 -1.29 -0.01 5.98
C LEU A 36 -2.05 -1.22 6.52
N GLY A 37 -1.39 -2.38 6.66
CA GLY A 37 -1.95 -3.55 7.33
C GLY A 37 -2.27 -3.28 8.79
N THR A 38 -1.35 -2.67 9.55
CA THR A 38 -1.59 -2.28 10.95
C THR A 38 -2.80 -1.37 11.08
N VAL A 39 -2.92 -0.33 10.25
CA VAL A 39 -4.07 0.57 10.26
C VAL A 39 -5.37 -0.17 9.95
N LEU A 40 -5.35 -1.02 8.92
CA LEU A 40 -6.52 -1.81 8.51
C LEU A 40 -7.03 -2.68 9.67
N PHE A 41 -6.15 -3.47 10.28
CA PHE A 41 -6.52 -4.44 11.31
C PHE A 41 -6.85 -3.78 12.65
N ASP A 42 -6.17 -2.69 13.02
CA ASP A 42 -6.53 -1.88 14.19
C ASP A 42 -7.94 -1.29 14.03
N ARG A 43 -8.23 -0.72 12.85
CA ARG A 43 -9.57 -0.19 12.55
C ARG A 43 -10.62 -1.31 12.51
N LEU A 44 -10.30 -2.46 11.93
CA LEU A 44 -11.19 -3.64 11.91
C LEU A 44 -11.61 -4.02 13.32
N GLY A 45 -10.66 -4.20 14.25
CA GLY A 45 -10.97 -4.52 15.63
C GLY A 45 -11.88 -3.48 16.28
N SER A 46 -11.58 -2.19 16.10
CA SER A 46 -12.37 -1.10 16.69
C SER A 46 -13.81 -1.00 16.18
N VAL A 47 -14.07 -1.42 14.93
CA VAL A 47 -15.41 -1.39 14.31
C VAL A 47 -16.15 -2.71 14.50
N LEU A 48 -15.43 -3.82 14.58
CA LEU A 48 -16.03 -5.15 14.73
C LEU A 48 -16.62 -5.36 16.13
N VAL A 49 -15.99 -4.85 17.19
CA VAL A 49 -16.51 -4.96 18.56
C VAL A 49 -17.95 -4.39 18.71
N PRO A 50 -18.26 -3.15 18.29
CA PRO A 50 -19.63 -2.63 18.38
C PRO A 50 -20.60 -3.40 17.46
N LYS A 51 -20.14 -3.88 16.29
CA LYS A 51 -20.96 -4.70 15.39
C LYS A 51 -21.31 -6.08 15.98
N LEU A 52 -20.39 -6.67 16.74
CA LEU A 52 -20.64 -7.88 17.50
C LEU A 52 -21.68 -7.64 18.61
N ALA A 53 -21.67 -6.46 19.23
CA ALA A 53 -22.66 -6.10 20.24
C ALA A 53 -24.09 -6.02 19.64
N GLU A 54 -24.24 -5.57 18.39
CA GLU A 54 -25.52 -5.61 17.65
C GLU A 54 -26.06 -7.05 17.47
N LEU A 55 -25.16 -8.05 17.45
CA LEU A 55 -25.49 -9.48 17.39
C LEU A 55 -25.66 -10.12 18.78
N GLY A 56 -25.68 -9.31 19.86
CA GLY A 56 -25.75 -9.80 21.24
C GLY A 56 -24.46 -10.41 21.77
N VAL A 57 -23.32 -10.22 21.09
CA VAL A 57 -22.00 -10.65 21.54
C VAL A 57 -21.32 -9.47 22.23
N THR A 58 -21.25 -9.49 23.56
CA THR A 58 -20.74 -8.36 24.35
C THR A 58 -19.61 -8.74 25.29
N GLY A 59 -18.94 -7.73 25.86
CA GLY A 59 -17.93 -7.91 26.89
C GLY A 59 -16.64 -8.56 26.38
N PRO A 60 -15.89 -9.29 27.25
CA PRO A 60 -14.59 -9.85 26.89
C PRO A 60 -14.61 -10.78 25.68
N ARG A 61 -15.75 -11.46 25.43
CA ARG A 61 -15.92 -12.34 24.28
C ARG A 61 -15.84 -11.59 22.96
N ALA A 62 -16.48 -10.42 22.86
CA ALA A 62 -16.44 -9.58 21.66
C ALA A 62 -15.00 -9.13 21.34
N GLY A 63 -14.24 -8.78 22.38
CA GLY A 63 -12.82 -8.45 22.26
C GLY A 63 -11.99 -9.61 21.72
N ALA A 64 -12.14 -10.81 22.29
CA ALA A 64 -11.40 -12.00 21.85
C ALA A 64 -11.72 -12.38 20.38
N ILE A 65 -12.98 -12.25 19.96
CA ILE A 65 -13.38 -12.50 18.57
C ILE A 65 -12.78 -11.44 17.65
N ALA A 66 -12.85 -10.17 18.03
CA ALA A 66 -12.29 -9.09 17.23
C ALA A 66 -10.76 -9.20 17.11
N GLU A 67 -10.08 -9.62 18.19
CA GLU A 67 -8.65 -9.90 18.19
C GLU A 67 -8.32 -11.06 17.25
N ALA A 68 -9.02 -12.19 17.35
CA ALA A 68 -8.84 -13.33 16.44
C ALA A 68 -9.07 -12.91 14.97
N ALA A 69 -10.10 -12.11 14.72
CA ALA A 69 -10.45 -11.57 13.40
C ALA A 69 -9.39 -10.59 12.86
N SER A 70 -8.67 -9.89 13.74
CA SER A 70 -7.60 -8.96 13.35
C SER A 70 -6.29 -9.68 13.00
N HIS A 71 -6.13 -10.94 13.42
CA HIS A 71 -4.95 -11.75 13.10
C HIS A 71 -5.09 -12.59 11.83
N GLY A 72 -6.25 -12.57 11.17
CA GLY A 72 -6.45 -13.23 9.89
C GLY A 72 -7.83 -13.85 9.72
N PHE A 73 -7.86 -14.98 9.02
CA PHE A 73 -9.11 -15.68 8.72
C PHE A 73 -9.63 -16.41 9.96
N VAL A 74 -10.92 -16.22 10.27
CA VAL A 74 -11.62 -16.93 11.34
C VAL A 74 -12.64 -17.86 10.70
N SER A 75 -12.50 -19.16 10.92
CA SER A 75 -13.46 -20.13 10.37
C SER A 75 -14.75 -20.15 11.19
N PRO A 76 -15.88 -20.60 10.61
CA PRO A 76 -17.10 -20.84 11.38
C PRO A 76 -16.88 -21.77 12.59
N ARG A 77 -15.92 -22.71 12.48
CA ARG A 77 -15.55 -23.60 13.57
C ARG A 77 -14.88 -22.84 14.72
N ASP A 78 -14.00 -21.89 14.40
CA ASP A 78 -13.32 -21.05 15.40
C ASP A 78 -14.32 -20.09 16.07
N LEU A 79 -15.30 -19.59 15.32
CA LEU A 79 -16.39 -18.78 15.90
C LEU A 79 -17.25 -19.61 16.86
N ALA A 80 -17.54 -20.87 16.51
CA ALA A 80 -18.26 -21.78 17.39
C ALA A 80 -17.48 -22.11 18.67
N THR A 81 -16.15 -22.29 18.60
CA THR A 81 -15.31 -22.49 19.81
C THR A 81 -15.23 -21.23 20.67
N LEU A 82 -15.35 -20.04 20.06
CA LEU A 82 -15.49 -18.75 20.76
C LEU A 82 -16.90 -18.49 21.31
N GLY A 83 -17.84 -19.40 21.08
CA GLY A 83 -19.17 -19.39 21.70
C GLY A 83 -20.22 -18.59 20.93
N LEU A 84 -20.07 -18.43 19.62
CA LEU A 84 -21.13 -17.87 18.76
C LEU A 84 -22.19 -18.95 18.47
N SER A 85 -23.45 -18.55 18.52
CA SER A 85 -24.54 -19.38 17.99
C SER A 85 -24.48 -19.46 16.45
N PRO A 86 -25.19 -20.40 15.81
CA PRO A 86 -25.29 -20.45 14.35
C PRO A 86 -25.81 -19.14 13.73
N GLU A 87 -26.82 -18.52 14.35
CA GLU A 87 -27.39 -17.24 13.92
C GLU A 87 -26.38 -16.09 14.04
N GLN A 88 -25.62 -16.04 15.15
CA GLN A 88 -24.55 -15.04 15.33
C GLN A 88 -23.40 -15.25 14.34
N THR A 89 -23.09 -16.50 14.00
CA THR A 89 -22.06 -16.84 13.02
C THR A 89 -22.46 -16.40 11.61
N GLU A 90 -23.74 -16.47 11.27
CA GLU A 90 -24.27 -15.95 10.01
C GLU A 90 -24.18 -14.42 9.95
N GLY A 91 -24.56 -13.73 11.05
CA GLY A 91 -24.42 -12.28 11.17
C GLY A 91 -22.97 -11.78 11.16
N PHE A 92 -22.04 -12.59 11.68
CA PHE A 92 -20.62 -12.25 11.78
C PHE A 92 -19.99 -11.89 10.43
N ALA A 93 -20.33 -12.63 9.37
CA ALA A 93 -19.73 -12.38 8.05
C ALA A 93 -20.05 -10.96 7.52
N THR A 94 -21.26 -10.47 7.79
CA THR A 94 -21.67 -9.11 7.42
C THR A 94 -20.99 -8.07 8.30
N ALA A 95 -20.97 -8.29 9.62
CA ALA A 95 -20.26 -7.42 10.57
C ALA A 95 -18.76 -7.29 10.25
N PHE A 96 -18.10 -8.41 9.97
CA PHE A 96 -16.69 -8.45 9.58
C PHE A 96 -16.44 -7.71 8.26
N ARG A 97 -17.28 -7.94 7.24
CA ARG A 97 -17.15 -7.25 5.94
C ARG A 97 -17.26 -5.73 6.09
N GLU A 98 -18.22 -5.24 6.88
CA GLU A 98 -18.37 -3.81 7.15
C GLU A 98 -17.15 -3.24 7.88
N ALA A 99 -16.69 -3.92 8.93
CA ALA A 99 -15.51 -3.51 9.70
C ALA A 99 -14.23 -3.50 8.85
N TYR A 100 -14.02 -4.55 8.06
CA TYR A 100 -12.90 -4.66 7.13
C TYR A 100 -12.91 -3.53 6.11
N MET A 101 -14.06 -3.25 5.49
CA MET A 101 -14.16 -2.17 4.50
C MET A 101 -13.96 -0.79 5.13
N SER A 102 -14.37 -0.59 6.40
CA SER A 102 -14.04 0.63 7.14
C SER A 102 -12.53 0.84 7.28
N GLY A 103 -11.80 -0.21 7.68
CA GLY A 103 -10.34 -0.16 7.76
C GLY A 103 -9.67 -0.01 6.40
N PHE A 104 -10.19 -0.67 5.37
CA PHE A 104 -9.66 -0.62 4.01
C PHE A 104 -9.77 0.78 3.41
N HIS A 105 -10.93 1.44 3.55
CA HIS A 105 -11.09 2.82 3.12
C HIS A 105 -10.13 3.76 3.84
N LEU A 106 -9.94 3.60 5.15
CA LEU A 106 -8.98 4.40 5.91
C LEU A 106 -7.54 4.19 5.41
N ALA A 107 -7.13 2.93 5.20
CA ALA A 107 -5.82 2.59 4.67
C ALA A 107 -5.58 3.19 3.28
N VAL A 108 -6.56 3.10 2.38
CA VAL A 108 -6.48 3.69 1.02
C VAL A 108 -6.40 5.21 1.07
N LEU A 109 -7.15 5.87 1.97
CA LEU A 109 -7.06 7.32 2.15
C LEU A 109 -5.66 7.75 2.62
N ILE A 110 -5.08 7.04 3.59
CA ILE A 110 -3.71 7.30 4.06
C ILE A 110 -2.70 7.07 2.93
N ALA A 111 -2.81 5.96 2.20
CA ALA A 111 -1.96 5.68 1.05
C ALA A 111 -2.05 6.78 -0.01
N GLY A 112 -3.27 7.25 -0.31
CA GLY A 112 -3.52 8.37 -1.21
C GLY A 112 -2.86 9.67 -0.73
N ALA A 113 -2.98 10.01 0.55
CA ALA A 113 -2.35 11.19 1.13
C ALA A 113 -0.81 11.13 1.06
N VAL A 114 -0.23 9.96 1.32
CA VAL A 114 1.22 9.72 1.19
C VAL A 114 1.66 9.88 -0.27
N LEU A 115 0.92 9.30 -1.22
CA LEU A 115 1.21 9.43 -2.65
C LEU A 115 1.12 10.88 -3.12
N LEU A 116 0.11 11.63 -2.70
CA LEU A 116 -0.04 13.06 -3.02
C LEU A 116 1.12 13.87 -2.45
N THR A 117 1.51 13.61 -1.21
CA THR A 117 2.66 14.27 -0.57
C THR A 117 3.96 13.97 -1.34
N ALA A 118 4.18 12.71 -1.70
CA ALA A 118 5.33 12.30 -2.51
C ALA A 118 5.32 12.96 -3.89
N ALA A 119 4.16 13.08 -4.52
CA ALA A 119 4.00 13.76 -5.81
C ALA A 119 4.33 15.27 -5.70
N MET A 120 3.90 15.94 -4.63
CA MET A 120 4.24 17.35 -4.39
C MET A 120 5.75 17.55 -4.19
N ILE A 121 6.39 16.67 -3.40
CA ILE A 121 7.85 16.70 -3.20
C ILE A 121 8.56 16.46 -4.54
N ALA A 122 8.16 15.42 -5.28
CA ALA A 122 8.75 15.11 -6.58
C ALA A 122 8.64 16.29 -7.55
N ASN A 123 7.46 16.91 -7.64
CA ASN A 123 7.21 18.08 -8.48
C ASN A 123 8.10 19.28 -8.12
N ARG A 124 8.44 19.45 -6.82
CA ARG A 124 9.23 20.58 -6.34
C ARG A 124 10.75 20.39 -6.48
N PHE A 125 11.22 19.15 -6.41
CA PHE A 125 12.65 18.84 -6.27
C PHE A 125 13.26 18.06 -7.44
N ILE A 126 12.47 17.41 -8.29
CA ILE A 126 13.00 16.68 -9.46
C ILE A 126 13.00 17.62 -10.68
N PRO A 127 14.17 18.02 -11.22
CA PRO A 127 14.22 18.91 -12.37
C PRO A 127 13.69 18.20 -13.63
N GLY A 128 12.49 18.57 -14.08
CA GLY A 128 11.85 17.95 -15.25
C GLY A 128 12.33 18.43 -16.62
N ARG A 129 13.09 19.54 -16.68
CA ARG A 129 13.35 20.25 -17.95
C ARG A 129 14.66 19.84 -18.64
N ALA A 130 15.74 19.63 -17.88
CA ALA A 130 17.07 19.33 -18.44
C ALA A 130 17.12 17.98 -19.19
N HIS A 131 16.44 16.94 -18.68
CA HIS A 131 16.44 15.63 -19.33
C HIS A 131 15.50 15.53 -20.54
N ALA A 132 14.42 16.31 -20.57
CA ALA A 132 13.55 16.37 -21.76
C ALA A 132 14.28 17.04 -22.93
N ASP A 133 15.02 18.11 -22.64
CA ASP A 133 15.82 18.83 -23.63
C ASP A 133 17.01 18.00 -24.14
N GLU A 134 17.69 17.22 -23.27
CA GLU A 134 18.75 16.28 -23.67
C GLU A 134 18.22 15.12 -24.52
N ILE A 135 17.05 14.54 -24.20
CA ILE A 135 16.45 13.46 -24.98
C ILE A 135 16.01 13.96 -26.35
N HIS A 136 15.41 15.15 -26.43
CA HIS A 136 15.04 15.78 -27.70
C HIS A 136 16.28 16.15 -28.53
N ALA A 137 17.34 16.65 -27.90
CA ALA A 137 18.60 16.96 -28.58
C ALA A 137 19.32 15.70 -29.09
N ALA A 138 19.35 14.62 -28.31
CA ALA A 138 19.95 13.35 -28.69
C ALA A 138 19.15 12.65 -29.81
N ALA A 139 17.82 12.72 -29.78
CA ALA A 139 16.96 12.23 -30.85
C ALA A 139 17.19 13.02 -32.15
N ALA A 140 17.23 14.34 -32.07
CA ALA A 140 17.52 15.22 -33.20
C ALA A 140 18.94 15.04 -33.77
N ALA A 141 19.93 14.68 -32.92
CA ALA A 141 21.29 14.37 -33.37
C ALA A 141 21.35 13.02 -34.10
N LYS A 142 20.59 12.01 -33.64
CA LYS A 142 20.52 10.68 -34.26
C LYS A 142 19.81 10.73 -35.62
N GLU A 143 18.84 11.61 -35.79
CA GLU A 143 18.13 11.86 -37.06
C GLU A 143 18.97 12.66 -38.07
N ARG A 144 19.99 13.40 -37.60
CA ARG A 144 20.95 14.16 -38.43
C ARG A 144 22.17 13.37 -38.88
N VAL A 145 22.30 12.09 -38.52
CA VAL A 145 23.29 11.19 -39.14
C VAL A 145 22.59 10.46 -40.29
N PRO A 146 22.55 11.02 -41.51
CA PRO A 146 22.03 10.29 -42.66
C PRO A 146 22.94 9.09 -42.93
N ALA A 147 22.33 8.04 -43.49
CA ALA A 147 22.98 6.87 -44.06
C ALA A 147 24.10 7.27 -45.04
N ALA A 148 25.31 7.47 -44.54
CA ALA A 148 26.51 7.71 -45.31
C ALA A 148 27.57 6.69 -44.90
N ALA A 149 27.35 5.45 -45.34
CA ALA A 149 28.37 4.45 -45.67
C ALA A 149 27.65 3.15 -46.07
N GLU A 150 27.21 3.11 -47.33
CA GLU A 150 27.28 1.89 -48.13
C GLU A 150 28.72 1.79 -48.69
#